data_AF-A0A965X6N1-F1
#
_entry.id   AF-A0A965X6N1-F1
#
_cell.length_a   1.000
_cell.length_b   1.000
_cell.length_c   1.000
_cell.angle_alpha   90.00
_cell.angle_beta   90.00
_cell.angle_gamma   90.00
#
_symmetry.space_group_name_H-M   'P 1'
#
loop_
_entity.id
_entity.type
_entity.pdbx_description
1 polymer ?
#
loop_
_entity_poly.entity_id
_entity_poly.type
_entity_poly.pdbx_seq_one_letter_code
_entity_poly.pdbx_strand_id
1 'polypeptide(L)'
;MMSNTPFATPWLAIAGPTASGKTIMGVELALRHHGEVVSADSMQLYRGMDIGTAKPTVEEMRGVPHHMLSVADPWENYSAARYVREASACVDDIISRGGLPILVGGTGLYIDALVSGRPFAAFSGTVRTQLEERAKTEGVGALWDELRRVDPHRADRLPLHDTKRILRALEVWYETGTTISDHDAYTRTLPPRYDALYFGLSYGSRADLWARIDRRVEEMAASGLAGEVELDECYVGGKEEGRTGRGAEKKQIVIGGVELVRWQEPKSGRLRVRCGRIRLEVAPDVSGRTLKKFAHSHIARGATVLTDGWRGYSFLPRTGYKHVIVDAEERDQNLPHFHRVVSNLKTWLMGT
;
A
#
# COMPACT_ATOMS: atom_id res chain seq x y z
N MET A 1 18.03 44.37 -1.41
CA MET A 1 17.91 43.68 -2.71
C MET A 1 17.71 42.21 -2.41
N MET A 2 16.50 41.69 -2.63
CA MET A 2 16.23 40.26 -2.49
C MET A 2 17.06 39.53 -3.54
N SER A 3 18.00 38.71 -3.11
CA SER A 3 18.81 37.87 -3.99
C SER A 3 17.87 36.85 -4.64
N ASN A 4 17.45 37.18 -5.86
CA ASN A 4 16.69 36.28 -6.73
C ASN A 4 17.65 35.25 -7.30
N THR A 5 18.08 34.31 -6.46
CA THR A 5 18.71 33.09 -6.94
C THR A 5 17.60 32.35 -7.69
N PRO A 6 17.73 32.09 -9.01
CA PRO A 6 16.71 31.35 -9.73
C PRO A 6 16.61 29.98 -9.07
N PHE A 7 15.46 29.70 -8.44
CA PHE A 7 15.16 28.37 -7.93
C PHE A 7 15.41 27.40 -9.07
N ALA A 8 16.35 26.47 -8.89
CA ALA A 8 16.43 25.28 -9.71
C ALA A 8 15.01 24.70 -9.75
N THR A 9 14.48 24.46 -10.95
CA THR A 9 13.07 24.21 -11.29
C THR A 9 12.12 24.02 -10.09
N PRO A 10 11.11 24.89 -9.88
CA PRO A 10 10.28 24.85 -8.67
C PRO A 10 9.40 23.59 -8.62
N TRP A 11 9.48 22.78 -7.56
CA TRP A 11 8.63 21.59 -7.36
C TRP A 11 7.82 21.65 -6.07
N LEU A 12 6.72 20.89 -6.00
CA LEU A 12 5.81 20.89 -4.85
C LEU A 12 5.78 19.53 -4.16
N ALA A 13 5.75 19.54 -2.83
CA ALA A 13 5.53 18.34 -2.02
C ALA A 13 4.32 18.52 -1.10
N ILE A 14 3.27 17.71 -1.29
CA ILE A 14 2.03 17.74 -0.52
C ILE A 14 1.98 16.51 0.39
N ALA A 15 2.21 16.75 1.68
CA ALA A 15 2.22 15.74 2.72
C ALA A 15 1.04 15.92 3.69
N GLY A 16 0.68 14.87 4.42
CA GLY A 16 -0.41 14.91 5.41
C GLY A 16 -1.06 13.56 5.66
N PRO A 17 -1.89 13.42 6.70
CA PRO A 17 -2.52 12.15 7.06
C PRO A 17 -3.52 11.70 5.99
N THR A 18 -3.89 10.42 6.02
CA THR A 18 -4.96 9.88 5.17
C THR A 18 -6.24 10.72 5.35
N ALA A 19 -7.01 10.86 4.27
CA ALA A 19 -8.23 11.66 4.22
C ALA A 19 -8.05 13.18 4.44
N SER A 20 -6.84 13.75 4.41
CA SER A 20 -6.64 15.21 4.50
C SER A 20 -6.89 16.00 3.20
N GLY A 21 -7.24 15.32 2.09
CA GLY A 21 -7.53 15.97 0.80
C GLY A 21 -6.32 16.18 -0.10
N LYS A 22 -5.17 15.55 0.19
CA LYS A 22 -3.92 15.67 -0.60
C LYS A 22 -4.11 15.43 -2.10
N THR A 23 -4.82 14.36 -2.46
CA THR A 23 -5.09 13.99 -3.85
C THR A 23 -5.82 15.11 -4.60
N ILE A 24 -6.87 15.66 -3.99
CA ILE A 24 -7.65 16.76 -4.57
C ILE A 24 -6.77 17.99 -4.78
N MET A 25 -5.98 18.36 -3.76
CA MET A 25 -5.07 19.51 -3.85
C MET A 25 -4.01 19.30 -4.94
N GLY A 26 -3.42 18.11 -5.04
CA GLY A 26 -2.43 17.78 -6.07
C GLY A 26 -2.99 17.91 -7.48
N VAL A 27 -4.19 17.37 -7.72
CA VAL A 27 -4.88 17.46 -9.02
C VAL A 27 -5.23 18.92 -9.36
N GLU A 28 -5.78 19.68 -8.41
CA GLU A 28 -6.10 21.10 -8.62
C GLU A 28 -4.88 21.94 -8.98
N LEU A 29 -3.75 21.72 -8.30
CA LEU A 29 -2.50 22.42 -8.59
C LEU A 29 -1.93 22.01 -9.95
N ALA A 30 -1.98 20.72 -10.28
CA ALA A 30 -1.54 20.22 -11.58
C ALA A 30 -2.31 20.86 -12.74
N LEU A 31 -3.64 20.95 -12.62
CA LEU A 31 -4.48 21.57 -13.64
C LEU A 31 -4.20 23.07 -13.82
N ARG A 32 -3.90 23.80 -12.74
CA ARG A 32 -3.64 25.25 -12.79
C ARG A 32 -2.24 25.60 -13.27
N HIS A 33 -1.27 24.72 -13.05
CA HIS A 33 0.14 25.00 -13.27
C HIS A 33 0.79 24.06 -14.29
N HIS A 34 -0.02 23.36 -15.10
CA HIS A 34 0.47 22.38 -16.10
C HIS A 34 1.43 21.35 -15.47
N GLY A 35 1.07 20.89 -14.28
CA GLY A 35 1.86 19.95 -13.50
C GLY A 35 1.45 18.50 -13.71
N GLU A 36 2.29 17.61 -13.20
CA GLU A 36 2.07 16.17 -13.18
C GLU A 36 2.26 15.65 -11.75
N VAL A 37 1.43 14.70 -11.33
CA VAL A 37 1.46 14.16 -9.97
C VAL A 37 2.41 12.98 -9.90
N VAL A 38 3.27 12.94 -8.88
CA VAL A 38 4.09 11.78 -8.54
C VAL A 38 3.59 11.24 -7.19
N SER A 39 3.12 10.00 -7.15
CA SER A 39 2.64 9.42 -5.89
C SER A 39 3.80 9.08 -4.95
N ALA A 40 3.69 9.51 -3.70
CA ALA A 40 4.59 9.16 -2.58
C ALA A 40 3.83 8.37 -1.50
N ASP A 41 3.06 7.38 -1.94
CA ASP A 41 2.36 6.43 -1.08
C ASP A 41 2.88 5.01 -1.37
N SER A 42 3.46 4.38 -0.35
CA SER A 42 4.07 3.06 -0.48
C SER A 42 3.09 1.95 -0.90
N MET A 43 1.78 2.14 -0.66
CA MET A 43 0.77 1.14 -1.00
C MET A 43 0.18 1.35 -2.39
N GLN A 44 0.13 2.60 -2.88
CA GLN A 44 -0.42 2.90 -4.21
C GLN A 44 0.49 2.47 -5.37
N LEU A 45 1.73 2.09 -5.07
CA LEU A 45 2.67 1.51 -6.03
C LEU A 45 2.17 0.20 -6.63
N TYR A 46 1.33 -0.56 -5.92
CA TYR A 46 0.99 -1.93 -6.29
C TYR A 46 -0.18 -2.03 -7.26
N ARG A 47 -0.04 -2.84 -8.31
CA ARG A 47 -1.07 -3.11 -9.32
C ARG A 47 -2.25 -3.87 -8.73
N GLY A 48 -3.47 -3.45 -9.08
CA GLY A 48 -4.70 -4.08 -8.60
C GLY A 48 -4.99 -3.84 -7.11
N MET A 49 -4.15 -3.08 -6.40
CA MET A 49 -4.38 -2.59 -5.05
C MET A 49 -4.91 -1.16 -5.11
N ASP A 50 -6.10 -0.97 -5.69
CA ASP A 50 -6.61 0.38 -5.97
C ASP A 50 -7.46 0.92 -4.80
N ILE A 51 -8.29 0.08 -4.19
CA ILE A 51 -9.35 0.56 -3.27
C ILE A 51 -8.89 0.61 -1.82
N GLY A 52 -8.27 -0.46 -1.32
CA GLY A 52 -7.72 -0.49 0.05
C GLY A 52 -6.60 0.54 0.27
N THR A 53 -6.01 1.06 -0.80
CA THR A 53 -4.91 2.05 -0.79
C THR A 53 -5.40 3.46 -1.11
N ALA A 54 -6.71 3.64 -1.31
CA ALA A 54 -7.32 4.89 -1.74
C ALA A 54 -6.62 5.52 -2.95
N LYS A 55 -6.25 4.69 -3.93
CA LYS A 55 -5.63 5.14 -5.19
C LYS A 55 -6.62 6.02 -5.95
N PRO A 56 -6.18 7.18 -6.47
CA PRO A 56 -7.07 8.05 -7.22
C PRO A 56 -7.75 7.33 -8.38
N THR A 57 -9.05 7.56 -8.58
CA THR A 57 -9.75 7.06 -9.78
C THR A 57 -9.46 7.95 -10.98
N VAL A 58 -9.78 7.49 -12.19
CA VAL A 58 -9.61 8.29 -13.43
C VAL A 58 -10.40 9.59 -13.36
N GLU A 59 -11.60 9.53 -12.76
CA GLU A 59 -12.48 10.67 -12.54
C GLU A 59 -11.85 11.66 -11.54
N GLU A 60 -11.23 11.17 -10.47
CA GLU A 60 -10.52 12.01 -9.51
C GLU A 60 -9.24 12.61 -10.09
N MET A 61 -8.54 11.89 -10.97
CA MET A 61 -7.34 12.38 -11.66
C MET A 61 -7.66 13.49 -12.67
N ARG A 62 -8.88 13.54 -13.22
CA ARG A 62 -9.33 14.58 -14.16
C ARG A 62 -8.40 14.81 -15.36
N GLY A 63 -7.78 13.74 -15.84
CA GLY A 63 -6.84 13.79 -16.97
C GLY A 63 -5.42 14.24 -16.61
N VAL A 64 -5.12 14.58 -15.35
CA VAL A 64 -3.77 14.87 -14.88
C VAL A 64 -2.93 13.59 -14.89
N PRO A 65 -1.74 13.59 -15.51
CA PRO A 65 -0.82 12.45 -15.43
C PRO A 65 -0.41 12.15 -13.98
N HIS A 66 -0.54 10.88 -13.59
CA HIS A 66 -0.08 10.39 -12.30
C HIS A 66 1.00 9.32 -12.50
N HIS A 67 2.17 9.56 -11.92
CA HIS A 67 3.33 8.69 -11.91
C HIS A 67 3.41 7.92 -10.58
N MET A 68 4.20 6.85 -10.56
CA MET A 68 4.40 6.00 -9.37
C MET A 68 3.08 5.42 -8.82
N LEU A 69 2.10 5.17 -9.70
CA LEU A 69 0.90 4.40 -9.41
C LEU A 69 0.97 3.08 -10.16
N SER A 70 0.66 1.96 -9.50
CA SER A 70 0.57 0.65 -10.17
C SER A 70 1.87 0.27 -10.93
N VAL A 71 3.03 0.60 -10.36
CA VAL A 71 4.37 0.35 -10.94
C VAL A 71 4.98 -0.99 -10.55
N ALA A 72 4.45 -1.64 -9.51
CA ALA A 72 4.93 -2.93 -9.01
C ALA A 72 3.80 -3.94 -8.86
N ASP A 73 4.10 -5.23 -9.02
CA ASP A 73 3.14 -6.29 -8.71
C ASP A 73 3.05 -6.56 -7.19
N PRO A 74 1.90 -7.00 -6.65
CA PRO A 74 1.70 -7.16 -5.21
C PRO A 74 2.67 -8.11 -4.50
N TRP A 75 3.32 -9.02 -5.23
CA TRP A 75 4.33 -9.95 -4.70
C TRP A 75 5.76 -9.40 -4.78
N GLU A 76 5.97 -8.23 -5.37
CA GLU A 76 7.28 -7.59 -5.43
C GLU A 76 7.60 -6.85 -4.12
N ASN A 77 8.81 -7.07 -3.61
CA ASN A 77 9.35 -6.20 -2.57
C ASN A 77 9.67 -4.82 -3.16
N TYR A 78 9.20 -3.76 -2.50
CA TYR A 78 9.41 -2.39 -2.96
C TYR A 78 10.10 -1.54 -1.88
N SER A 79 11.37 -1.22 -2.11
CA SER A 79 12.20 -0.47 -1.17
C SER A 79 12.14 1.04 -1.43
N ALA A 80 12.45 1.84 -0.41
CA ALA A 80 12.60 3.29 -0.57
C ALA A 80 13.71 3.65 -1.58
N ALA A 81 14.79 2.85 -1.66
CA ALA A 81 15.85 3.04 -2.64
C ALA A 81 15.36 2.82 -4.08
N ARG A 82 14.56 1.78 -4.31
CA ARG A 82 13.90 1.54 -5.60
C ARG A 82 12.96 2.69 -5.95
N TYR A 83 12.12 3.09 -4.99
CA TYR A 83 11.22 4.23 -5.14
C TYR A 83 11.98 5.50 -5.57
N VAL A 84 13.03 5.90 -4.84
CA VAL A 84 13.77 7.13 -5.15
C VAL A 84 14.37 7.08 -6.55
N ARG A 85 14.93 5.95 -6.97
CA ARG A 85 15.48 5.81 -8.33
C ARG A 85 14.41 5.97 -9.41
N GLU A 86 13.30 5.25 -9.29
CA GLU A 86 12.21 5.28 -10.28
C GLU A 86 11.46 6.62 -10.27
N ALA A 87 11.12 7.14 -9.09
CA ALA A 87 10.46 8.43 -8.95
C ALA A 87 11.34 9.59 -9.40
N SER A 88 12.66 9.54 -9.16
CA SER A 88 13.59 10.56 -9.67
C SER A 88 13.57 10.63 -11.19
N ALA A 89 13.54 9.47 -11.87
CA ALA A 89 13.46 9.44 -13.33
C ALA A 89 12.16 10.10 -13.83
N CYS A 90 11.01 9.82 -13.20
CA CYS A 90 9.75 10.49 -13.52
C CYS A 90 9.83 12.01 -13.30
N VAL A 91 10.42 12.43 -12.19
CA VAL A 91 10.54 13.84 -11.84
C VAL A 91 11.45 14.57 -12.84
N ASP A 92 12.66 14.07 -13.06
CA ASP A 92 13.63 14.60 -14.05
C ASP A 92 13.00 14.73 -15.45
N ASP A 93 12.21 13.73 -15.85
CA ASP A 93 11.48 13.68 -17.11
C ASP A 93 10.40 14.78 -17.20
N ILE A 94 9.59 14.98 -16.16
CA ILE A 94 8.61 16.09 -16.08
C ILE A 94 9.29 17.45 -16.25
N ILE A 95 10.42 17.65 -15.56
CA ILE A 95 11.18 18.90 -15.60
C ILE A 95 11.80 19.15 -16.97
N SER A 96 12.32 18.10 -17.60
CA SER A 96 12.92 18.20 -18.93
C SER A 96 11.90 18.69 -19.98
N ARG A 97 10.61 18.44 -19.76
CA ARG A 97 9.49 18.96 -20.55
C ARG A 97 9.02 20.35 -20.14
N GLY A 98 9.62 20.96 -19.11
CA GLY A 98 9.17 22.22 -18.52
C GLY A 98 7.90 22.11 -17.67
N GLY A 99 7.50 20.89 -17.29
CA GLY A 99 6.35 20.65 -16.42
C GLY A 99 6.68 20.86 -14.94
N LEU A 100 5.63 20.98 -14.12
CA LEU A 100 5.73 21.08 -12.66
C LEU A 100 5.52 19.69 -12.00
N PRO A 101 6.55 19.07 -11.40
CA PRO A 101 6.38 17.89 -10.56
C PRO A 101 5.66 18.23 -9.26
N ILE A 102 4.59 17.49 -8.96
CA ILE A 102 3.81 17.63 -7.73
C ILE A 102 3.82 16.28 -7.00
N LEU A 103 4.63 16.18 -5.96
CA LEU A 103 4.72 14.99 -5.13
C LEU A 103 3.53 14.97 -4.17
N VAL A 104 2.74 13.90 -4.18
CA VAL A 104 1.52 13.77 -3.34
C VAL A 104 1.58 12.45 -2.58
N GLY A 105 1.54 12.49 -1.25
CA GLY A 105 1.58 11.24 -0.50
C GLY A 105 1.58 11.36 1.02
N GLY A 106 1.59 10.19 1.67
CA GLY A 106 1.63 10.06 3.14
C GLY A 106 2.91 9.41 3.66
N THR A 107 3.75 8.83 2.80
CA THR A 107 4.95 8.11 3.22
C THR A 107 6.10 9.09 3.40
N GLY A 108 6.25 9.63 4.62
CA GLY A 108 7.26 10.64 4.93
C GLY A 108 8.69 10.25 4.54
N LEU A 109 9.05 8.96 4.69
CA LEU A 109 10.35 8.43 4.25
C LEU A 109 10.57 8.58 2.74
N TYR A 110 9.54 8.34 1.93
CA TYR A 110 9.65 8.45 0.47
C TYR A 110 9.80 9.90 0.03
N ILE A 111 9.01 10.79 0.64
CA ILE A 111 9.08 12.23 0.38
C ILE A 111 10.46 12.78 0.74
N ASP A 112 10.94 12.49 1.97
CA ASP A 112 12.24 12.96 2.44
C ASP A 112 13.40 12.39 1.62
N ALA A 113 13.38 11.07 1.35
CA ALA A 113 14.44 10.44 0.58
C ALA A 113 14.48 10.91 -0.88
N LEU A 114 13.33 11.18 -1.49
CA LEU A 114 13.27 11.69 -2.86
C LEU A 114 13.77 13.14 -2.94
N VAL A 115 13.27 14.03 -2.08
CA VAL A 115 13.64 15.45 -2.10
C VAL A 115 15.12 15.66 -1.73
N SER A 116 15.58 14.95 -0.69
CA SER A 116 16.98 15.01 -0.32
C SER A 116 17.91 14.33 -1.35
N GLY A 117 17.39 13.36 -2.12
CA GLY A 117 18.15 12.58 -3.10
C GLY A 117 19.32 11.80 -2.48
N ARG A 118 19.24 11.52 -1.19
CA ARG A 118 20.33 10.87 -0.45
C ARG A 118 20.48 9.41 -0.90
N PRO A 119 21.71 8.94 -1.17
CA PRO A 119 21.93 7.54 -1.46
C PRO A 119 21.54 6.70 -0.25
N PHE A 120 20.86 5.58 -0.50
CA PHE A 120 20.71 4.57 0.53
C PHE A 120 22.00 3.76 0.60
N ALA A 121 22.43 3.40 1.81
CA ALA A 121 23.49 2.44 2.00
C ALA A 121 23.16 1.15 1.24
N ALA A 122 24.19 0.48 0.72
CA ALA A 122 24.08 -0.72 -0.08
C ALA A 122 23.21 -1.80 0.59
N PHE A 123 22.70 -2.70 -0.25
CA PHE A 123 21.92 -3.86 0.18
C PHE A 123 22.27 -5.04 -0.74
N SER A 124 22.98 -6.03 -0.22
CA SER A 124 23.22 -7.30 -0.92
C SER A 124 22.21 -8.38 -0.53
N GLY A 125 21.48 -8.19 0.57
CA GLY A 125 20.45 -9.10 1.10
C GLY A 125 20.99 -10.36 1.77
N THR A 126 22.20 -10.80 1.44
CA THR A 126 22.87 -11.95 2.07
C THR A 126 23.15 -11.72 3.55
N VAL A 127 23.61 -10.52 3.90
CA VAL A 127 23.87 -10.12 5.29
C VAL A 127 22.57 -10.07 6.09
N ARG A 128 21.48 -9.58 5.48
CA ARG A 128 20.15 -9.54 6.11
C ARG A 128 19.72 -10.90 6.62
N THR A 129 19.75 -11.91 5.74
CA THR A 129 19.30 -13.26 6.07
C THR A 129 20.15 -13.88 7.17
N GLN A 130 21.47 -13.66 7.15
CA GLN A 130 22.36 -14.13 8.21
C GLN A 130 22.03 -13.48 9.56
N LEU A 131 21.83 -12.17 9.57
CA LEU A 131 21.47 -11.42 10.78
C LEU A 131 20.09 -11.81 11.32
N GLU A 132 19.12 -12.07 10.45
CA GLU A 132 17.80 -12.57 10.86
C GLU A 132 17.88 -13.97 11.47
N GLU A 133 18.76 -14.83 10.96
CA GLU A 133 18.98 -16.15 11.55
C GLU A 133 19.68 -16.06 12.90
N ARG A 134 20.72 -15.22 13.02
CA ARG A 134 21.37 -14.92 14.30
C ARG A 134 20.39 -14.35 15.32
N ALA A 135 19.46 -13.49 14.90
CA ALA A 135 18.45 -12.95 15.79
C ALA A 135 17.52 -14.04 16.37
N LYS A 136 17.30 -15.15 15.65
CA LYS A 136 16.52 -16.30 16.14
C LYS A 136 17.34 -17.20 17.07
N THR A 137 18.62 -17.43 16.75
CA THR A 137 19.47 -18.39 17.46
C THR A 137 20.17 -17.79 18.68
N GLU A 138 20.74 -16.59 18.54
CA GLU A 138 21.48 -15.86 19.58
C GLU A 138 20.56 -14.90 20.37
N GLY A 139 19.44 -14.51 19.77
CA GLY A 139 18.54 -13.50 20.32
C GLY A 139 18.93 -12.06 19.95
N VAL A 140 17.94 -11.17 19.90
CA VAL A 140 18.12 -9.75 19.53
C VAL A 140 19.03 -9.00 20.50
N GLY A 141 19.09 -9.43 21.77
CA GLY A 141 19.96 -8.83 22.79
C GLY A 141 21.44 -8.89 22.41
N ALA A 142 21.91 -10.04 21.93
CA ALA A 142 23.30 -10.21 21.51
C ALA A 142 23.66 -9.29 20.32
N LEU A 143 22.74 -9.16 19.36
CA LEU A 143 22.91 -8.26 18.22
C LEU A 143 22.86 -6.78 18.65
N TRP A 144 22.06 -6.44 19.66
CA TRP A 144 22.06 -5.08 20.19
C TRP A 144 23.38 -4.74 20.91
N ASP A 145 23.94 -5.66 21.68
CA ASP A 145 25.26 -5.48 22.32
C ASP A 145 26.37 -5.36 21.27
N GLU A 146 26.26 -6.08 20.16
CA GLU A 146 27.13 -5.89 19.00
C GLU A 146 26.96 -4.50 18.38
N LEU A 147 25.72 -4.07 18.14
CA LEU A 147 25.44 -2.74 17.63
C LEU A 147 26.02 -1.65 18.53
N ARG A 148 25.89 -1.81 19.86
CA ARG A 148 26.44 -0.85 20.83
C ARG A 148 27.96 -0.74 20.77
N ARG A 149 28.66 -1.82 20.42
CA ARG A 149 30.11 -1.81 20.23
C ARG A 149 30.54 -1.12 18.95
N VAL A 150 29.79 -1.26 17.86
CA VAL A 150 30.17 -0.72 16.54
C VAL A 150 29.61 0.69 16.27
N ASP A 151 28.38 0.98 16.70
CA ASP A 151 27.68 2.26 16.53
C ASP A 151 26.91 2.61 17.82
N PRO A 152 27.62 3.06 18.88
CA PRO A 152 27.00 3.40 20.16
C PRO A 152 25.95 4.52 20.02
N HIS A 153 26.19 5.47 19.13
CA HIS A 153 25.30 6.60 18.90
C HIS A 153 23.94 6.16 18.32
N ARG A 154 23.92 5.14 17.44
CA ARG A 154 22.67 4.53 16.97
C ARG A 154 22.02 3.68 18.05
N ALA A 155 22.80 2.87 18.76
CA ALA A 155 22.29 1.97 19.80
C ALA A 155 21.52 2.72 20.89
N ASP A 156 22.03 3.87 21.34
CA ASP A 156 21.39 4.71 22.38
C ASP A 156 20.01 5.25 21.97
N ARG A 157 19.72 5.31 20.66
CA ARG A 157 18.45 5.80 20.11
C ARG A 157 17.47 4.71 19.73
N LEU A 158 17.90 3.44 19.75
CA LEU A 158 17.07 2.31 19.32
C LEU A 158 16.63 1.48 20.52
N PRO A 159 15.30 1.32 20.72
CA PRO A 159 14.79 0.35 21.68
C PRO A 159 15.18 -1.09 21.28
N LEU A 160 15.45 -1.94 22.26
CA LEU A 160 15.84 -3.35 22.06
C LEU A 160 14.84 -4.15 21.21
N HIS A 161 13.55 -3.76 21.26
CA HIS A 161 12.47 -4.43 20.51
C HIS A 161 12.39 -3.99 19.05
N ASP A 162 13.13 -2.97 18.62
CA ASP A 162 13.18 -2.52 17.22
C ASP A 162 14.19 -3.37 16.42
N THR A 163 13.93 -4.68 16.36
CA THR A 163 14.78 -5.67 15.69
C THR A 163 15.06 -5.27 14.25
N LYS A 164 14.06 -4.73 13.53
CA LYS A 164 14.23 -4.33 12.12
C LYS A 164 15.34 -3.28 11.97
N ARG A 165 15.36 -2.25 12.82
CA ARG A 165 16.37 -1.18 12.77
C ARG A 165 17.72 -1.59 13.33
N ILE A 166 17.75 -2.45 14.34
CA ILE A 166 19.01 -3.03 14.85
C ILE A 166 19.71 -3.80 13.74
N LEU A 167 18.98 -4.70 13.08
CA LEU A 167 19.51 -5.48 11.97
C LEU A 167 19.96 -4.60 10.81
N ARG A 168 19.22 -3.52 10.48
CA ARG A 168 19.63 -2.60 9.41
C ARG A 168 20.92 -1.86 9.76
N ALA A 169 21.12 -1.45 11.01
CA ALA A 169 22.34 -0.76 11.42
C ALA A 169 23.57 -1.67 11.32
N LEU A 170 23.46 -2.92 11.78
CA LEU A 170 24.51 -3.92 11.64
C LEU A 170 24.76 -4.32 10.18
N GLU A 171 23.69 -4.45 9.39
CA GLU A 171 23.78 -4.75 7.97
C GLU A 171 24.62 -3.70 7.23
N VAL A 172 24.36 -2.41 7.47
CA VAL A 172 25.15 -1.32 6.87
C VAL A 172 26.62 -1.43 7.28
N TRP A 173 26.90 -1.72 8.55
CA TRP A 173 28.27 -1.92 9.04
C TRP A 173 28.97 -3.08 8.33
N TYR A 174 28.34 -4.25 8.25
CA TYR A 174 28.93 -5.44 7.64
C TYR A 174 29.13 -5.30 6.12
N GLU A 175 28.21 -4.62 5.43
CA GLU A 175 28.31 -4.46 3.98
C GLU A 175 29.29 -3.36 3.55
N THR A 176 29.40 -2.29 4.34
CA THR A 176 30.15 -1.08 3.92
C THR A 176 31.39 -0.79 4.75
N GLY A 177 31.53 -1.37 5.94
CA GLY A 177 32.55 -0.99 6.92
C GLY A 177 32.35 0.39 7.53
N THR A 178 31.23 1.06 7.26
CA THR A 178 30.85 2.36 7.85
C THR A 178 29.60 2.22 8.71
N THR A 179 29.54 2.96 9.81
CA THR A 179 28.36 2.92 10.69
C THR A 179 27.18 3.63 10.04
N ILE A 180 25.95 3.24 10.39
CA ILE A 180 24.76 3.94 9.89
C ILE A 180 24.68 5.37 10.43
N SER A 181 25.22 5.64 11.62
CA SER A 181 25.35 7.01 12.14
C SER A 181 26.27 7.87 11.26
N ASP A 182 27.43 7.35 10.84
CA ASP A 182 28.36 8.09 9.98
C ASP A 182 27.78 8.28 8.58
N HIS A 183 27.14 7.26 8.01
CA HIS A 183 26.42 7.36 6.75
C HIS A 183 25.32 8.44 6.79
N ASP A 184 24.51 8.45 7.85
CA ASP A 184 23.46 9.47 8.03
C ASP A 184 24.05 10.87 8.23
N ALA A 185 25.18 10.99 8.93
CA ALA A 185 25.88 12.27 9.10
C ALA A 185 26.43 12.78 7.77
N TYR A 186 27.10 11.93 6.99
CA TYR A 186 27.61 12.27 5.66
C TYR A 186 26.49 12.66 4.69
N THR A 187 25.42 11.87 4.60
CA THR A 187 24.32 12.18 3.68
C THR A 187 23.58 13.48 4.04
N ARG A 188 23.63 13.91 5.31
CA ARG A 188 23.10 15.22 5.74
C ARG A 188 23.93 16.42 5.28
N THR A 189 25.22 16.24 4.97
CA THR A 189 26.06 17.32 4.45
C THR A 189 25.86 17.56 2.96
N LEU A 190 25.27 16.58 2.24
CA LEU A 190 24.95 16.72 0.83
C LEU A 190 23.78 17.71 0.65
N PRO A 191 23.87 18.62 -0.35
CA PRO A 191 22.74 19.49 -0.67
C PRO A 191 21.54 18.64 -1.11
N PRO A 192 20.31 19.08 -0.83
CA PRO A 192 19.13 18.40 -1.34
C PRO A 192 19.19 18.38 -2.87
N ARG A 193 18.83 17.24 -3.46
CA ARG A 193 18.79 17.11 -4.92
C ARG A 193 17.78 18.07 -5.53
N TYR A 194 16.70 18.34 -4.81
CA TYR A 194 15.53 19.08 -5.29
C TYR A 194 15.14 20.20 -4.32
N ASP A 195 14.75 21.35 -4.85
CA ASP A 195 14.27 22.49 -4.06
C ASP A 195 12.74 22.52 -4.08
N ALA A 196 12.14 21.82 -3.11
CA ALA A 196 10.69 21.60 -3.07
C ALA A 196 10.00 22.52 -2.05
N LEU A 197 8.89 23.13 -2.45
CA LEU A 197 7.97 23.81 -1.55
C LEU A 197 7.04 22.79 -0.89
N TYR A 198 7.10 22.70 0.44
CA TYR A 198 6.32 21.75 1.23
C TYR A 198 4.96 22.31 1.70
N PHE A 199 3.90 21.57 1.42
CA PHE A 199 2.56 21.77 1.96
C PHE A 199 2.19 20.62 2.90
N GLY A 200 2.12 20.90 4.19
CA GLY A 200 1.64 19.97 5.21
C GLY A 200 0.16 20.15 5.50
N LEU A 201 -0.70 19.28 4.96
CA LEU A 201 -2.13 19.28 5.27
C LEU A 201 -2.36 18.64 6.65
N SER A 202 -3.05 19.37 7.51
CA SER A 202 -3.36 18.97 8.89
C SER A 202 -4.81 19.31 9.23
N TYR A 203 -5.35 18.67 10.27
CA TYR A 203 -6.63 19.01 10.85
C TYR A 203 -6.45 19.89 12.09
N GLY A 204 -7.34 20.86 12.28
CA GLY A 204 -7.35 21.73 13.46
C GLY A 204 -7.56 20.96 14.78
N SER A 205 -8.26 19.82 14.73
CA SER A 205 -8.38 18.89 15.84
C SER A 205 -8.17 17.44 15.40
N ARG A 206 -7.67 16.60 16.32
CA ARG A 206 -7.56 15.15 16.08
C ARG A 206 -8.93 14.50 15.92
N ALA A 207 -9.96 15.01 16.62
CA ALA A 207 -11.32 14.46 16.56
C ALA A 207 -11.90 14.56 15.14
N ASP A 208 -11.64 15.66 14.42
CA ASP A 208 -12.11 15.83 13.03
C ASP A 208 -11.46 14.84 12.06
N LEU A 209 -10.17 14.52 12.28
CA LEU A 209 -9.47 13.49 11.51
C LEU A 209 -10.10 12.12 11.73
N TRP A 210 -10.32 11.71 12.97
CA TRP A 210 -10.96 10.43 13.30
C TRP A 210 -12.38 10.35 12.74
N ALA A 211 -13.20 11.38 12.98
CA ALA A 211 -14.57 11.42 12.47
C ALA A 211 -14.62 11.34 10.93
N ARG A 212 -13.64 11.89 10.21
CA ARG A 212 -13.54 11.74 8.75
C ARG A 212 -13.04 10.38 8.30
N ILE A 213 -12.10 9.78 9.03
CA ILE A 213 -11.68 8.39 8.78
C ILE A 213 -12.87 7.47 8.97
N ASP A 214 -13.57 7.59 10.09
CA ASP A 214 -14.76 6.81 10.43
C ASP A 214 -15.87 7.03 9.41
N ARG A 215 -16.20 8.28 9.10
CA ARG A 215 -17.20 8.59 8.06
C ARG A 215 -16.80 8.06 6.70
N ARG A 216 -15.51 8.06 6.33
CA ARG A 216 -15.08 7.47 5.05
C ARG A 216 -15.24 5.95 5.06
N VAL A 217 -14.96 5.29 6.18
CA VAL A 217 -15.22 3.86 6.37
C VAL A 217 -16.72 3.59 6.29
N GLU A 218 -17.56 4.44 6.91
CA GLU A 218 -19.02 4.35 6.89
C GLU A 218 -19.62 4.65 5.52
N GLU A 219 -19.17 5.69 4.80
CA GLU A 219 -19.57 6.02 3.43
C GLU A 219 -19.20 4.87 2.49
N MET A 220 -18.00 4.29 2.69
CA MET A 220 -17.61 3.07 2.00
C MET A 220 -18.56 1.93 2.34
N ALA A 221 -19.06 1.81 3.59
CA ALA A 221 -19.92 0.75 4.11
C ALA A 221 -21.42 0.88 3.77
N ALA A 222 -21.98 2.10 3.78
CA ALA A 222 -23.42 2.42 3.80
C ALA A 222 -24.14 2.15 2.48
N SER A 223 -23.40 1.95 1.40
CA SER A 223 -23.92 1.49 0.13
C SER A 223 -23.55 0.02 -0.06
N GLY A 224 -24.55 -0.87 -0.15
CA GLY A 224 -24.31 -2.28 -0.44
C GLY A 224 -23.54 -2.45 -1.76
N LEU A 225 -22.73 -3.50 -1.85
CA LEU A 225 -22.06 -3.93 -3.08
C LEU A 225 -23.14 -4.21 -4.14
N ALA A 226 -23.05 -3.57 -5.30
CA ALA A 226 -24.08 -3.64 -6.34
C ALA A 226 -23.49 -4.13 -7.66
N GLY A 227 -24.33 -4.35 -8.67
CA GLY A 227 -23.86 -4.86 -9.96
C GLY A 227 -23.43 -6.33 -9.88
N GLU A 228 -22.22 -6.63 -10.32
CA GLU A 228 -21.59 -7.95 -10.20
C GLU A 228 -20.67 -7.98 -8.96
N VAL A 229 -20.74 -9.04 -8.16
CA VAL A 229 -19.99 -9.17 -6.90
C VAL A 229 -19.43 -10.58 -6.78
N GLU A 230 -18.11 -10.74 -6.69
CA GLU A 230 -17.49 -12.00 -6.27
C GLU A 230 -17.64 -12.15 -4.76
N LEU A 231 -18.21 -13.25 -4.30
CA LEU A 231 -18.43 -13.57 -2.88
C LEU A 231 -17.80 -14.93 -2.57
N ASP A 232 -16.89 -14.94 -1.62
CA ASP A 232 -16.19 -16.16 -1.19
C ASP A 232 -15.68 -16.04 0.25
N GLU A 233 -15.20 -17.17 0.79
CA GLU A 233 -14.56 -17.27 2.08
C GLU A 233 -13.11 -17.75 1.97
N CYS A 234 -12.25 -17.28 2.86
CA CYS A 234 -10.87 -17.73 2.92
C CYS A 234 -10.35 -17.83 4.34
N TYR A 235 -9.22 -18.51 4.50
CA TYR A 235 -8.48 -18.55 5.75
C TYR A 235 -7.30 -17.58 5.70
N VAL A 236 -7.19 -16.75 6.73
CA VAL A 236 -6.13 -15.76 6.93
C VAL A 236 -5.40 -16.05 8.25
N GLY A 237 -4.07 -16.18 8.20
CA GLY A 237 -3.22 -16.58 9.33
C GLY A 237 -2.02 -17.42 8.88
N GLY A 238 -0.96 -17.46 9.70
CA GLY A 238 0.32 -18.11 9.38
C GLY A 238 0.20 -19.63 9.13
N LYS A 239 1.10 -20.18 8.31
CA LYS A 239 1.27 -21.63 8.16
C LYS A 239 1.78 -22.21 9.49
N GLU A 240 1.13 -23.25 9.99
CA GLU A 240 1.72 -24.17 10.98
C GLU A 240 2.27 -25.38 10.23
N GLU A 241 3.47 -25.84 10.58
CA GLU A 241 4.02 -27.08 10.05
C GLU A 241 3.10 -28.26 10.39
N GLY A 242 2.79 -29.10 9.39
CA GLY A 242 2.12 -30.38 9.62
C GLY A 242 0.58 -30.41 9.51
N ARG A 243 -0.13 -29.29 9.35
CA ARG A 243 -1.60 -29.30 9.12
C ARG A 243 -2.04 -28.51 7.88
N THR A 244 -2.51 -29.22 6.86
CA THR A 244 -3.21 -28.66 5.69
C THR A 244 -4.73 -28.73 5.90
N GLY A 245 -5.48 -27.81 5.27
CA GLY A 245 -6.94 -27.79 5.33
C GLY A 245 -7.57 -26.94 6.45
N ARG A 246 -8.88 -27.13 6.66
CA ARG A 246 -9.81 -26.30 7.44
C ARG A 246 -9.65 -26.38 8.97
N GLY A 247 -8.61 -27.04 9.49
CA GLY A 247 -8.48 -27.41 10.91
C GLY A 247 -7.21 -26.89 11.63
N ALA A 248 -6.70 -25.71 11.29
CA ALA A 248 -5.57 -25.10 12.01
C ALA A 248 -6.08 -24.06 13.02
N GLU A 249 -5.67 -24.18 14.29
CA GLU A 249 -6.24 -23.48 15.45
C GLU A 249 -6.01 -21.95 15.48
N LYS A 250 -5.15 -21.42 14.60
CA LYS A 250 -4.82 -19.98 14.50
C LYS A 250 -5.29 -19.29 13.22
N LYS A 251 -6.00 -19.98 12.33
CA LYS A 251 -6.51 -19.36 11.09
C LYS A 251 -7.87 -18.72 11.35
N GLN A 252 -7.98 -17.43 11.08
CA GLN A 252 -9.27 -16.76 11.06
C GLN A 252 -9.95 -16.98 9.71
N ILE A 253 -11.26 -17.24 9.74
CA ILE A 253 -12.07 -17.28 8.53
C ILE A 253 -12.42 -15.84 8.20
N VAL A 254 -12.21 -15.44 6.95
CA VAL A 254 -12.61 -14.14 6.43
C VAL A 254 -13.57 -14.37 5.27
N ILE A 255 -14.78 -13.83 5.39
CA ILE A 255 -15.74 -13.76 4.28
C ILE A 255 -15.51 -12.42 3.59
N GLY A 256 -15.60 -12.41 2.26
CA GLY A 256 -15.50 -11.16 1.54
C GLY A 256 -16.35 -11.08 0.28
N GLY A 257 -16.82 -9.86 0.02
CA GLY A 257 -17.48 -9.47 -1.22
C GLY A 257 -16.63 -8.46 -1.96
N VAL A 258 -16.45 -8.65 -3.27
CA VAL A 258 -15.73 -7.73 -4.15
C VAL A 258 -16.63 -7.35 -5.31
N GLU A 259 -17.03 -6.09 -5.36
CA GLU A 259 -17.76 -5.54 -6.51
C GLU A 259 -16.86 -5.56 -7.76
N LEU A 260 -17.43 -5.87 -8.92
CA LEU A 260 -16.73 -5.89 -10.20
C LEU A 260 -17.12 -4.67 -11.02
N VAL A 261 -16.14 -3.83 -11.32
CA VAL A 261 -16.33 -2.62 -12.12
C VAL A 261 -15.73 -2.83 -13.50
N ARG A 262 -16.60 -2.86 -14.51
CA ARG A 262 -16.21 -2.89 -15.92
C ARG A 262 -15.84 -1.49 -16.37
N TRP A 263 -14.72 -1.36 -17.06
CA TRP A 263 -14.27 -0.09 -17.62
C TRP A 263 -13.60 -0.31 -18.97
N GLN A 264 -13.62 0.73 -19.80
CA GLN A 264 -12.97 0.71 -21.10
C GLN A 264 -11.58 1.33 -20.97
N GLU A 265 -10.55 0.56 -21.29
CA GLU A 265 -9.16 1.00 -21.22
C GLU A 265 -8.90 2.08 -22.29
N PRO A 266 -8.55 3.34 -21.92
CA PRO A 266 -8.46 4.46 -22.86
C PRO A 266 -7.46 4.23 -23.99
N LYS A 267 -6.35 3.53 -23.71
CA LYS A 267 -5.28 3.30 -24.70
C LYS A 267 -5.61 2.20 -25.69
N SER A 268 -6.29 1.13 -25.25
CA SER A 268 -6.52 -0.08 -26.06
C SER A 268 -7.96 -0.24 -26.54
N GLY A 269 -8.89 0.52 -25.98
CA GLY A 269 -10.34 0.37 -26.16
C GLY A 269 -10.91 -0.93 -25.59
N ARG A 270 -10.08 -1.80 -24.98
CA ARG A 270 -10.51 -3.11 -24.46
C ARG A 270 -11.32 -2.93 -23.19
N LEU A 271 -12.39 -3.71 -23.08
CA LEU A 271 -13.15 -3.83 -21.83
C LEU A 271 -12.32 -4.61 -20.82
N ARG A 272 -12.11 -4.03 -19.64
CA ARG A 272 -11.39 -4.62 -18.51
C ARG A 272 -12.29 -4.66 -17.29
N VAL A 273 -12.00 -5.58 -16.37
CA VAL A 273 -12.65 -5.65 -15.06
C VAL A 273 -11.63 -5.30 -14.00
N ARG A 274 -12.04 -4.52 -13.00
CA ARG A 274 -11.25 -4.21 -11.80
C ARG A 274 -12.10 -4.40 -10.55
N CYS A 275 -11.45 -4.54 -9.41
CA CYS A 275 -12.14 -4.50 -8.12
C CYS A 275 -12.78 -3.12 -7.93
N GLY A 276 -14.09 -3.11 -7.66
CA GLY A 276 -14.86 -2.05 -7.03
C GLY A 276 -14.88 -2.21 -5.52
N ARG A 277 -15.90 -1.68 -4.83
CA ARG A 277 -15.96 -1.68 -3.36
C ARG A 277 -15.77 -3.11 -2.80
N ILE A 278 -15.08 -3.19 -1.68
CA ILE A 278 -14.75 -4.45 -1.00
C ILE A 278 -15.40 -4.46 0.38
N ARG A 279 -15.85 -5.62 0.81
CA ARG A 279 -16.26 -5.91 2.19
C ARG A 279 -15.53 -7.15 2.66
N LEU A 280 -14.92 -7.09 3.83
CA LEU A 280 -14.29 -8.22 4.49
C LEU A 280 -14.79 -8.27 5.93
N GLU A 281 -15.12 -9.46 6.43
CA GLU A 281 -15.55 -9.67 7.81
C GLU A 281 -14.91 -10.96 8.34
N VAL A 282 -14.41 -10.91 9.58
CA VAL A 282 -13.97 -12.13 10.28
C VAL A 282 -15.22 -12.93 10.66
N ALA A 283 -15.26 -14.18 10.23
CA ALA A 283 -16.40 -15.06 10.39
C ALA A 283 -16.12 -16.15 11.45
N PRO A 284 -17.13 -16.51 12.26
CA PRO A 284 -16.98 -17.60 13.23
C PRO A 284 -16.97 -18.98 12.57
N ASP A 285 -17.64 -19.11 11.42
CA ASP A 285 -17.74 -20.34 10.64
C ASP A 285 -18.07 -20.01 9.18
N VAL A 286 -18.11 -21.04 8.33
CA VAL A 286 -18.49 -20.92 6.92
C VAL A 286 -19.97 -21.25 6.69
N SER A 287 -20.80 -21.46 7.72
CA SER A 287 -22.17 -21.95 7.54
C SER A 287 -23.01 -21.05 6.63
N GLY A 288 -23.99 -21.64 5.94
CA GLY A 288 -24.93 -20.87 5.11
C GLY A 288 -25.68 -19.77 5.89
N ARG A 289 -25.82 -19.90 7.22
CA ARG A 289 -26.38 -18.85 8.08
C ARG A 289 -25.43 -17.64 8.17
N THR A 290 -24.14 -17.88 8.40
CA THR A 290 -23.11 -16.84 8.49
C THR A 290 -22.91 -16.16 7.14
N LEU A 291 -22.77 -16.93 6.06
CA LEU A 291 -22.67 -16.39 4.69
C LEU A 291 -23.90 -15.56 4.30
N LYS A 292 -25.11 -16.03 4.64
CA LYS A 292 -26.35 -15.27 4.39
C LYS A 292 -26.39 -13.95 5.14
N LYS A 293 -25.95 -13.93 6.39
CA LYS A 293 -25.87 -12.70 7.19
C LYS A 293 -24.93 -11.69 6.53
N PHE A 294 -23.75 -12.14 6.09
CA PHE A 294 -22.79 -11.30 5.38
C PHE A 294 -23.42 -10.72 4.10
N ALA A 295 -23.95 -11.58 3.22
CA ALA A 295 -24.54 -11.16 1.95
C ALA A 295 -25.67 -10.13 2.15
N HIS A 296 -26.57 -10.37 3.10
CA HIS A 296 -27.66 -9.44 3.40
C HIS A 296 -27.20 -8.08 3.96
N SER A 297 -26.10 -8.07 4.72
CA SER A 297 -25.59 -6.86 5.35
C SER A 297 -24.79 -6.01 4.38
N HIS A 298 -24.15 -6.63 3.39
CA HIS A 298 -23.11 -6.01 2.60
C HIS A 298 -23.39 -5.95 1.10
N ILE A 299 -24.28 -6.79 0.56
CA ILE A 299 -24.58 -6.86 -0.87
C ILE A 299 -26.00 -6.38 -1.12
N ALA A 300 -26.15 -5.43 -2.05
CA ALA A 300 -27.43 -4.88 -2.45
C ALA A 300 -28.33 -5.98 -3.05
N ARG A 301 -29.62 -5.96 -2.70
CA ARG A 301 -30.59 -6.89 -3.30
C ARG A 301 -30.66 -6.67 -4.81
N GLY A 302 -30.83 -7.75 -5.57
CA GLY A 302 -30.83 -7.72 -7.04
C GLY A 302 -29.44 -7.74 -7.69
N ALA A 303 -28.35 -7.65 -6.92
CA ALA A 303 -27.00 -7.85 -7.43
C ALA A 303 -26.80 -9.26 -8.01
N THR A 304 -25.86 -9.37 -8.95
CA THR A 304 -25.37 -10.65 -9.47
C THR A 304 -24.17 -11.08 -8.64
N VAL A 305 -24.34 -12.15 -7.89
CA VAL A 305 -23.32 -12.70 -7.00
C VAL A 305 -22.67 -13.90 -7.68
N LEU A 306 -21.35 -13.83 -7.83
CA LEU A 306 -20.48 -14.86 -8.39
C LEU A 306 -19.86 -15.63 -7.23
N THR A 307 -20.00 -16.96 -7.20
CA THR A 307 -19.38 -17.82 -6.17
C THR A 307 -18.74 -19.07 -6.78
N ASP A 308 -17.97 -19.80 -5.99
CA ASP A 308 -17.27 -21.05 -6.36
C ASP A 308 -18.19 -22.29 -6.46
N GLY A 309 -19.51 -22.11 -6.35
CA GLY A 309 -20.48 -23.20 -6.36
C GLY A 309 -20.62 -23.97 -5.04
N TRP A 310 -19.97 -23.54 -3.96
CA TRP A 310 -20.09 -24.22 -2.67
C TRP A 310 -21.54 -24.17 -2.12
N ARG A 311 -22.00 -25.29 -1.53
CA ARG A 311 -23.39 -25.46 -1.05
C ARG A 311 -23.81 -24.43 0.00
N GLY A 312 -22.85 -23.84 0.71
CA GLY A 312 -23.09 -22.73 1.65
C GLY A 312 -23.80 -21.54 1.02
N TYR A 313 -23.63 -21.32 -0.30
CA TYR A 313 -24.21 -20.21 -1.06
C TYR A 313 -25.60 -20.51 -1.68
N SER A 314 -26.16 -21.71 -1.46
CA SER A 314 -27.45 -22.13 -2.04
C SER A 314 -28.66 -21.26 -1.65
N PHE A 315 -28.51 -20.37 -0.67
CA PHE A 315 -29.55 -19.41 -0.27
C PHE A 315 -29.67 -18.21 -1.23
N LEU A 316 -28.63 -17.86 -1.99
CA LEU A 316 -28.57 -16.65 -2.82
C LEU A 316 -29.75 -16.50 -3.80
N PRO A 317 -30.08 -17.51 -4.66
CA PRO A 317 -31.19 -17.38 -5.61
C PRO A 317 -32.55 -17.28 -4.91
N ARG A 318 -32.67 -17.78 -3.67
CA ARG A 318 -33.92 -17.76 -2.89
C ARG A 318 -34.11 -16.48 -2.07
N THR A 319 -33.12 -15.59 -2.06
CA THR A 319 -33.09 -14.42 -1.16
C THR A 319 -33.06 -13.08 -1.89
N GLY A 320 -33.21 -13.11 -3.22
CA GLY A 320 -33.30 -11.91 -4.07
C GLY A 320 -31.97 -11.51 -4.73
N TYR A 321 -31.02 -12.43 -4.85
CA TYR A 321 -29.79 -12.26 -5.62
C TYR A 321 -29.85 -13.08 -6.90
N LYS A 322 -29.22 -12.59 -7.98
CA LYS A 322 -28.91 -13.43 -9.14
C LYS A 322 -27.64 -14.19 -8.80
N HIS A 323 -27.64 -15.52 -8.86
CA HIS A 323 -26.48 -16.33 -8.49
C HIS A 323 -25.85 -16.94 -9.74
N VAL A 324 -24.56 -16.67 -9.94
CA VAL A 324 -23.75 -17.26 -11.00
C VAL A 324 -22.66 -18.11 -10.34
N ILE A 325 -22.58 -19.38 -10.71
CA ILE A 325 -21.50 -20.24 -10.28
C ILE A 325 -20.37 -20.08 -11.29
N VAL A 326 -19.19 -19.71 -10.79
CA VAL A 326 -17.97 -19.63 -11.60
C VAL A 326 -17.23 -20.94 -11.43
N ASP A 327 -17.03 -21.64 -12.54
CA ASP A 327 -16.32 -22.91 -12.61
C ASP A 327 -15.26 -22.76 -13.71
N ALA A 328 -14.10 -22.23 -13.32
CA ALA A 328 -12.96 -22.07 -14.21
C ALA A 328 -12.06 -23.31 -14.15
N GLU A 329 -11.50 -23.72 -15.29
CA GLU A 329 -10.63 -24.91 -15.40
C GLU A 329 -9.41 -24.83 -14.46
N GLU A 330 -8.89 -23.62 -14.21
CA GLU A 330 -7.86 -23.35 -13.22
C GLU A 330 -8.44 -22.69 -11.98
N ARG A 331 -8.12 -23.23 -10.80
CA ARG A 331 -8.64 -22.74 -9.51
C ARG A 331 -8.33 -21.27 -9.24
N ASP A 332 -7.18 -20.77 -9.71
CA ASP A 332 -6.76 -19.38 -9.53
C ASP A 332 -7.50 -18.40 -10.45
N GLN A 333 -8.22 -18.91 -11.46
CA GLN A 333 -9.12 -18.14 -12.33
C GLN A 333 -10.56 -18.13 -11.81
N ASN A 334 -10.85 -18.90 -10.76
CA ASN A 334 -12.13 -18.84 -10.08
C ASN A 334 -12.11 -17.64 -9.11
N LEU A 335 -13.07 -16.72 -9.24
CA LEU A 335 -13.15 -15.49 -8.41
C LEU A 335 -11.80 -14.73 -8.26
N PRO A 336 -11.17 -14.34 -9.38
CA PRO A 336 -9.80 -13.82 -9.38
C PRO A 336 -9.66 -12.48 -8.64
N HIS A 337 -10.72 -11.69 -8.54
CA HIS A 337 -10.70 -10.40 -7.86
C HIS A 337 -10.76 -10.59 -6.34
N PHE A 338 -11.60 -11.52 -5.87
CA PHE A 338 -11.62 -11.93 -4.48
C PHE A 338 -10.25 -12.49 -4.03
N HIS A 339 -9.68 -13.42 -4.80
CA HIS A 339 -8.38 -13.99 -4.47
C HIS A 339 -7.26 -12.94 -4.47
N ARG A 340 -7.30 -11.96 -5.37
CA ARG A 340 -6.37 -10.82 -5.35
C ARG A 340 -6.51 -9.98 -4.07
N VAL A 341 -7.73 -9.66 -3.64
CA VAL A 341 -7.99 -8.93 -2.39
C VAL A 341 -7.46 -9.68 -1.18
N VAL A 342 -7.71 -10.99 -1.10
CA VAL A 342 -7.22 -11.85 -0.01
C VAL A 342 -5.69 -11.95 -0.01
N SER A 343 -5.07 -12.06 -1.18
CA SER A 343 -3.61 -12.06 -1.32
C SER A 343 -3.02 -10.76 -0.78
N ASN A 344 -3.58 -9.62 -1.14
CA ASN A 344 -3.16 -8.31 -0.64
C ASN A 344 -3.30 -8.19 0.88
N LEU A 345 -4.42 -8.66 1.45
CA LEU A 345 -4.62 -8.70 2.89
C LEU A 345 -3.54 -9.54 3.59
N LYS A 346 -3.23 -10.72 3.06
CA LYS A 346 -2.20 -11.60 3.61
C LYS A 346 -0.83 -10.94 3.58
N THR A 347 -0.46 -10.31 2.46
CA THR A 347 0.79 -9.55 2.35
C THR A 347 0.85 -8.43 3.39
N TRP A 348 -0.24 -7.68 3.59
CA TRP A 348 -0.31 -6.62 4.59
C TRP A 348 -0.10 -7.13 6.01
N LEU A 349 -0.73 -8.26 6.37
CA LEU A 349 -0.60 -8.88 7.69
C LEU A 349 0.79 -9.46 7.97
N MET A 350 1.54 -9.84 6.94
CA MET A 350 2.92 -10.31 7.09
C MET A 350 3.91 -9.18 7.40
N GLY A 351 3.48 -7.91 7.28
CA GLY A 351 4.24 -6.73 7.67
C GLY A 351 5.39 -6.42 6.71
N THR A 352 5.26 -5.34 5.93
CA THR A 352 6.40 -4.68 5.27
C THR A 352 7.42 -4.19 6.31
#